data_AF-A0A6C0EX41-F1
#
_entry.id   AF-A0A6C0EX41-F1
#
_cell.length_a   1.000
_cell.length_b   1.000
_cell.length_c   1.000
_cell.angle_alpha   90.00
_cell.angle_beta   90.00
_cell.angle_gamma   90.00
#
_symmetry.space_group_name_H-M   'P 1'
#
loop_
_entity.id
_entity.type
_entity.pdbx_description
1 polymer ?
#
loop_
_entity_poly.entity_id
_entity_poly.type
_entity_poly.pdbx_seq_one_letter_code
_entity_poly.pdbx_strand_id
1 'polypeptide(L)'
;MEEAAPGITTTYIDVITKFKDLKRKYYTDRGCMISTIDDNFSKQFLEEHPNLLWEETYNAYTEAYVLTAKINVTIFEQPFVVYLHRPIKQIHRYEYEEFFGFGGHCEGFSFDRIIATYAERFDDNIDIEYLLMTGTLASGEGGEGGKCCTIDEKYIKNTLKLMVLGGYVKYWRAFNEFKEWFKERGFNVDFETDNTGTMTSFIFEEYEYVDATVKE
;
A
#
# COMPACT_ATOMS: atom_id res chain seq x y z
N MET A 1 31.91 -30.27 -15.95
CA MET A 1 31.31 -29.80 -14.68
C MET A 1 31.17 -28.31 -14.83
N GLU A 2 29.96 -27.86 -15.10
CA GLU A 2 29.62 -26.45 -15.16
C GLU A 2 29.45 -26.02 -13.69
N GLU A 3 30.39 -25.24 -13.17
CA GLU A 3 30.24 -24.62 -11.85
C GLU A 3 29.04 -23.69 -11.91
N ALA A 4 27.98 -24.01 -11.16
CA ALA A 4 26.88 -23.10 -10.93
C ALA A 4 27.46 -21.80 -10.35
N ALA A 5 27.21 -20.68 -11.03
CA ALA A 5 27.60 -19.37 -10.54
C ALA A 5 27.13 -19.20 -9.08
N PRO A 6 27.94 -18.62 -8.19
CA PRO A 6 27.55 -18.40 -6.81
C PRO A 6 26.25 -17.59 -6.79
N GLY A 7 25.17 -18.19 -6.27
CA GLY A 7 23.89 -17.52 -6.12
C GLY A 7 24.08 -16.23 -5.35
N ILE A 8 23.59 -15.11 -5.88
CA ILE A 8 23.65 -13.81 -5.22
C ILE A 8 22.89 -13.92 -3.90
N THR A 9 23.62 -14.01 -2.79
CA THR A 9 23.01 -14.03 -1.46
C THR A 9 22.59 -12.60 -1.12
N THR A 10 21.29 -12.35 -1.12
CA THR A 10 20.73 -11.02 -0.80
C THR A 10 20.63 -10.86 0.71
N THR A 11 21.08 -9.72 1.22
CA THR A 11 21.03 -9.39 2.66
C THR A 11 20.04 -8.25 2.94
N TYR A 12 19.68 -8.04 4.20
CA TYR A 12 18.87 -6.89 4.64
C TYR A 12 19.49 -5.56 4.26
N ILE A 13 20.83 -5.48 4.33
CA ILE A 13 21.59 -4.29 3.97
C ILE A 13 21.37 -3.98 2.48
N ASP A 14 21.34 -5.00 1.62
CA ASP A 14 21.06 -4.81 0.19
C ASP A 14 19.63 -4.28 -0.04
N VAL A 15 18.65 -4.84 0.69
CA VAL A 15 17.25 -4.40 0.60
C VAL A 15 17.10 -2.96 1.08
N ILE A 16 17.65 -2.61 2.24
CA ILE A 16 17.63 -1.25 2.80
C ILE A 16 18.31 -0.27 1.85
N THR A 17 19.46 -0.66 1.29
CA THR A 17 20.19 0.17 0.32
C THR A 17 19.35 0.41 -0.92
N LYS A 18 18.70 -0.63 -1.48
CA LYS A 18 17.83 -0.48 -2.64
C LYS A 18 16.58 0.35 -2.31
N PHE A 19 15.96 0.15 -1.15
CA PHE A 19 14.82 0.93 -0.69
C PHE A 19 15.15 2.42 -0.62
N LYS A 20 16.28 2.77 0.01
CA LYS A 20 16.76 4.16 0.12
C LYS A 20 17.09 4.77 -1.24
N ASP A 21 17.69 3.99 -2.14
CA ASP A 21 17.97 4.43 -3.52
C ASP A 21 16.68 4.78 -4.27
N LEU A 22 15.67 3.90 -4.20
CA LEU A 22 14.37 4.12 -4.83
C LEU A 22 13.64 5.33 -4.23
N LYS A 23 13.62 5.46 -2.90
CA LYS A 23 13.11 6.65 -2.22
C LYS A 23 13.78 7.91 -2.76
N ARG A 24 15.12 7.96 -2.77
CA ARG A 24 15.88 9.11 -3.28
C ARG A 24 15.56 9.43 -4.74
N LYS A 25 15.38 8.42 -5.58
CA LYS A 25 15.14 8.55 -7.02
C LYS A 25 13.71 8.99 -7.37
N TYR A 26 12.72 8.55 -6.61
CA TYR A 26 11.30 8.66 -6.97
C TYR A 26 10.43 9.45 -5.99
N TYR A 27 10.93 9.76 -4.79
CA TYR A 27 10.14 10.53 -3.83
C TYR A 27 9.87 11.95 -4.33
N THR A 28 8.65 12.42 -4.08
CA THR A 28 8.22 13.80 -4.32
C THR A 28 7.42 14.29 -3.13
N ASP A 29 7.53 15.57 -2.81
CA ASP A 29 6.85 16.23 -1.69
C ASP A 29 5.36 16.50 -1.97
N ARG A 30 4.92 16.36 -3.22
CA ARG A 30 3.55 16.65 -3.65
C ARG A 30 2.71 15.41 -3.91
N GLY A 31 1.42 15.51 -3.65
CA GLY A 31 0.40 14.50 -3.92
C GLY A 31 0.52 13.24 -3.06
N CYS A 32 -0.37 12.29 -3.32
CA CYS A 32 -0.30 10.93 -2.82
C CYS A 32 -0.46 9.95 -4.00
N MET A 33 -0.17 8.70 -3.71
CA MET A 33 -0.48 7.61 -4.60
C MET A 33 -1.90 7.14 -4.32
N ILE A 34 -2.67 6.93 -5.39
CA ILE A 34 -4.05 6.45 -5.31
C ILE A 34 -4.21 5.15 -6.08
N SER A 35 -5.14 4.32 -5.65
CA SER A 35 -5.55 3.13 -6.37
C SER A 35 -7.06 3.03 -6.43
N THR A 36 -7.58 2.79 -7.63
CA THR A 36 -8.97 2.39 -7.80
C THR A 36 -9.11 0.92 -7.45
N ILE A 37 -9.93 0.63 -6.46
CA ILE A 37 -10.33 -0.73 -6.11
C ILE A 37 -11.29 -1.23 -7.21
N ASP A 38 -11.13 -2.49 -7.64
CA ASP A 38 -12.06 -3.10 -8.59
C ASP A 38 -13.51 -2.98 -8.07
N ASP A 39 -14.46 -2.64 -8.94
CA ASP A 39 -15.84 -2.37 -8.51
C ASP A 39 -16.53 -3.63 -7.96
N ASN A 40 -16.20 -4.83 -8.47
CA ASN A 40 -16.78 -6.07 -7.93
C ASN A 40 -16.24 -6.35 -6.53
N PHE A 41 -14.93 -6.19 -6.33
CA PHE A 41 -14.33 -6.31 -5.00
C PHE A 41 -14.87 -5.23 -4.07
N SER A 42 -14.99 -3.98 -4.54
CA SER A 42 -15.51 -2.87 -3.73
C SER A 42 -16.93 -3.15 -3.26
N LYS A 43 -17.78 -3.69 -4.13
CA LYS A 43 -19.13 -4.09 -3.76
C LYS A 43 -19.15 -5.18 -2.69
N GLN A 44 -18.35 -6.24 -2.88
CA GLN A 44 -18.22 -7.32 -1.88
C GLN A 44 -17.71 -6.78 -0.54
N PHE A 45 -16.67 -5.96 -0.57
CA PHE A 45 -16.10 -5.30 0.60
C PHE A 45 -17.16 -4.47 1.37
N LEU A 46 -18.00 -3.71 0.68
CA LEU A 46 -19.07 -2.94 1.31
C LEU A 46 -20.15 -3.82 1.94
N GLU A 47 -20.46 -4.96 1.31
CA GLU A 47 -21.41 -5.95 1.84
C GLU A 47 -20.85 -6.71 3.05
N GLU A 48 -19.55 -7.04 3.05
CA GLU A 48 -18.84 -7.73 4.12
C GLU A 48 -18.55 -6.84 5.33
N HIS A 49 -18.41 -5.53 5.11
CA HIS A 49 -18.09 -4.54 6.14
C HIS A 49 -19.18 -3.47 6.32
N PRO A 50 -20.43 -3.85 6.66
CA PRO A 50 -21.55 -2.90 6.79
C PRO A 50 -21.37 -1.92 7.96
N ASN A 51 -20.49 -2.25 8.91
CA ASN A 51 -20.20 -1.43 10.08
C ASN A 51 -18.99 -0.50 9.89
N LEU A 52 -18.32 -0.53 8.72
CA LEU A 52 -17.23 0.39 8.45
C LEU A 52 -17.76 1.84 8.50
N LEU A 53 -17.12 2.68 9.32
CA LEU A 53 -17.55 4.07 9.48
C LEU A 53 -17.15 4.90 8.26
N TRP A 54 -18.16 5.41 7.55
CA TRP A 54 -18.01 6.34 6.44
C TRP A 54 -18.42 7.74 6.87
N GLU A 55 -17.48 8.69 6.82
CA GLU A 55 -17.71 10.08 7.19
C GLU A 55 -17.76 10.97 5.94
N GLU A 56 -18.75 11.87 5.88
CA GLU A 56 -18.79 12.89 4.83
C GLU A 56 -17.71 13.94 5.10
N THR A 57 -16.74 14.03 4.20
CA THR A 57 -15.57 14.90 4.34
C THR A 57 -15.29 15.62 3.03
N TYR A 58 -14.87 16.88 3.11
CA TYR A 58 -14.42 17.62 1.93
C TYR A 58 -13.04 17.12 1.51
N ASN A 59 -12.93 16.63 0.27
CA ASN A 59 -11.67 16.18 -0.31
C ASN A 59 -11.18 17.24 -1.31
N ALA A 60 -10.00 17.81 -1.04
CA ALA A 60 -9.42 18.87 -1.85
C ALA A 60 -8.98 18.38 -3.25
N TYR A 61 -8.67 17.08 -3.42
CA TYR A 61 -8.30 16.50 -4.71
C TYR A 61 -9.49 16.36 -5.66
N THR A 62 -10.71 16.22 -5.13
CA THR A 62 -11.95 16.11 -5.92
C THR A 62 -12.72 17.42 -5.97
N GLU A 63 -12.29 18.41 -5.20
CA GLU A 63 -13.02 19.63 -4.85
C GLU A 63 -14.48 19.39 -4.41
N ALA A 64 -14.75 18.26 -3.75
CA ALA A 64 -16.09 17.82 -3.42
C ALA A 64 -16.16 17.13 -2.05
N TYR A 65 -17.37 17.08 -1.49
CA TYR A 65 -17.66 16.20 -0.36
C TYR A 65 -17.79 14.75 -0.85
N VAL A 66 -17.08 13.85 -0.18
CA VAL A 66 -17.01 12.41 -0.44
C VAL A 66 -17.18 11.65 0.87
N LEU A 67 -17.53 10.37 0.79
CA LEU A 67 -17.46 9.51 1.98
C LEU A 67 -16.02 9.05 2.15
N THR A 68 -15.49 9.17 3.35
CA THR A 68 -14.15 8.71 3.70
C THR A 68 -14.22 7.72 4.85
N ALA A 69 -13.51 6.60 4.71
CA ALA A 69 -13.29 5.62 5.77
C ALA A 69 -11.78 5.38 5.95
N LYS A 70 -11.41 4.80 7.09
CA LYS A 70 -10.03 4.43 7.41
C LYS A 70 -9.93 2.93 7.68
N ILE A 71 -8.90 2.31 7.15
CA ILE A 71 -8.49 0.96 7.51
C ILE A 71 -7.01 0.95 7.89
N ASN A 72 -6.60 -0.04 8.66
CA ASN A 72 -5.20 -0.29 8.99
C ASN A 72 -4.72 -1.52 8.22
N VAL A 73 -3.63 -1.37 7.50
CA VAL A 73 -2.90 -2.49 6.90
C VAL A 73 -1.67 -2.75 7.74
N THR A 74 -1.49 -4.00 8.18
CA THR A 74 -0.35 -4.37 9.01
C THR A 74 0.87 -4.64 8.14
N ILE A 75 1.97 -3.94 8.40
CA ILE A 75 3.25 -4.13 7.72
C ILE A 75 4.32 -4.28 8.81
N PHE A 76 5.03 -5.40 8.82
CA PHE A 76 6.02 -5.71 9.87
C PHE A 76 5.43 -5.50 11.29
N GLU A 77 4.19 -5.98 11.49
CA GLU A 77 3.44 -5.88 12.76
C GLU A 77 3.08 -4.44 13.18
N GLN A 78 3.34 -3.44 12.34
CA GLN A 78 2.93 -2.06 12.56
C GLN A 78 1.71 -1.71 11.69
N PRO A 79 0.70 -1.02 12.26
CA PRO A 79 -0.45 -0.59 11.49
C PRO A 79 -0.13 0.65 10.65
N PHE A 80 -0.50 0.61 9.37
CA PHE A 80 -0.44 1.75 8.46
C PHE A 80 -1.84 2.13 8.00
N VAL A 81 -2.20 3.41 8.17
CA VAL A 81 -3.53 3.90 7.80
C VAL A 81 -3.64 4.03 6.29
N VAL A 82 -4.70 3.45 5.73
CA VAL A 82 -5.15 3.68 4.35
C VAL A 82 -6.51 4.33 4.39
N TYR A 83 -6.65 5.40 3.62
CA TYR A 83 -7.92 6.12 3.49
C TYR A 83 -8.67 5.57 2.28
N LEU A 84 -9.95 5.33 2.46
CA LEU A 84 -10.86 4.89 1.40
C LEU A 84 -11.84 6.01 1.11
N HIS A 85 -12.01 6.37 -0.15
CA HIS A 85 -12.93 7.41 -0.59
C HIS A 85 -13.99 6.87 -1.53
N ARG A 86 -15.24 7.30 -1.34
CA ARG A 86 -16.37 6.95 -2.19
C ARG A 86 -17.17 8.18 -2.63
N PRO A 87 -17.74 8.15 -3.83
CA PRO A 87 -18.60 9.23 -4.30
C PRO A 87 -19.94 9.25 -3.53
N ILE A 88 -20.42 10.45 -3.18
CA ILE A 88 -21.75 10.64 -2.56
C ILE A 88 -22.83 10.90 -3.62
N LYS A 89 -22.43 11.48 -4.75
CA LYS A 89 -23.33 11.86 -5.86
C LYS A 89 -22.51 12.09 -7.13
N GLN A 90 -23.19 12.15 -8.26
CA GLN A 90 -22.56 12.51 -9.53
C GLN A 90 -22.20 14.02 -9.53
N ILE A 91 -20.95 14.33 -9.89
CA ILE A 91 -20.43 15.71 -9.95
C ILE A 91 -19.65 15.86 -11.25
N HIS A 92 -20.13 16.69 -12.16
CA HIS A 92 -19.50 16.94 -13.46
C HIS A 92 -18.36 17.96 -13.33
N ARG A 93 -17.28 17.56 -12.67
CA ARG A 93 -16.03 18.32 -12.55
C ARG A 93 -14.87 17.44 -12.97
N TYR A 94 -13.89 18.07 -13.60
CA TYR A 94 -12.73 17.35 -14.14
C TYR A 94 -11.94 16.65 -13.03
N GLU A 95 -11.68 17.34 -11.93
CA GLU A 95 -10.94 16.83 -10.76
C GLU A 95 -11.65 15.63 -10.12
N TYR A 96 -12.98 15.68 -10.07
CA TYR A 96 -13.81 14.60 -9.55
C TYR A 96 -13.78 13.37 -10.46
N GLU A 97 -13.95 13.57 -11.76
CA GLU A 97 -13.89 12.52 -12.77
C GLU A 97 -12.51 11.86 -12.81
N GLU A 98 -11.44 12.67 -12.76
CA GLU A 98 -10.06 12.20 -12.74
C GLU A 98 -9.75 11.38 -11.49
N PHE A 99 -10.12 11.88 -10.30
CA PHE A 99 -9.82 11.20 -9.03
C PHE A 99 -10.53 9.85 -8.90
N PHE A 100 -11.81 9.77 -9.28
CA PHE A 100 -12.59 8.53 -9.22
C PHE A 100 -12.39 7.62 -10.45
N GLY A 101 -11.69 8.11 -11.47
CA GLY A 101 -11.48 7.40 -12.74
C GLY A 101 -12.79 7.19 -13.51
N PHE A 102 -13.67 8.19 -13.49
CA PHE A 102 -14.89 8.18 -14.30
C PHE A 102 -14.60 8.73 -15.71
N GLY A 103 -15.29 8.19 -16.71
CA GLY A 103 -15.29 8.76 -18.05
C GLY A 103 -15.92 10.16 -18.07
N GLY A 104 -15.76 10.85 -19.21
CA GLY A 104 -16.29 12.20 -19.40
C GLY A 104 -17.76 12.32 -19.01
N HIS A 105 -18.11 13.39 -18.32
CA HIS A 105 -19.47 13.61 -17.78
C HIS A 105 -19.92 12.51 -16.80
N CYS A 106 -18.98 11.85 -16.13
CA CYS A 106 -19.21 10.77 -15.19
C CYS A 106 -19.92 9.54 -15.80
N GLU A 107 -19.63 9.19 -17.05
CA GLU A 107 -20.25 8.03 -17.74
C GLU A 107 -20.10 6.71 -16.97
N GLY A 108 -18.99 6.55 -16.23
CA GLY A 108 -18.69 5.36 -15.41
C GLY A 108 -19.06 5.50 -13.93
N PHE A 109 -19.95 6.42 -13.56
CA PHE A 109 -20.29 6.67 -12.17
C PHE A 109 -20.82 5.42 -11.44
N SER A 110 -20.30 5.17 -10.23
CA SER A 110 -20.75 4.10 -9.35
C SER A 110 -20.66 4.52 -7.89
N PHE A 111 -21.71 4.26 -7.11
CA PHE A 111 -21.68 4.44 -5.64
C PHE A 111 -20.79 3.43 -4.92
N ASP A 112 -20.45 2.33 -5.61
CA ASP A 112 -19.59 1.28 -5.08
C ASP A 112 -18.10 1.57 -5.37
N ARG A 113 -17.80 2.60 -6.18
CA ARG A 113 -16.42 3.00 -6.49
C ARG A 113 -15.66 3.37 -5.22
N ILE A 114 -14.59 2.65 -4.91
CA ILE A 114 -13.66 2.98 -3.83
C ILE A 114 -12.30 3.40 -4.41
N ILE A 115 -11.79 4.54 -3.94
CA ILE A 115 -10.41 4.99 -4.18
C ILE A 115 -9.64 4.86 -2.88
N ALA A 116 -8.60 4.04 -2.87
CA ALA A 116 -7.63 4.00 -1.79
C ALA A 116 -6.60 5.12 -1.99
N THR A 117 -6.37 5.94 -0.97
CA THR A 117 -5.28 6.93 -0.93
C THR A 117 -4.25 6.51 0.12
N TYR A 118 -2.99 6.55 -0.28
CA TYR A 118 -1.85 6.19 0.56
C TYR A 118 -1.19 7.45 1.13
N ALA A 119 -0.27 7.27 2.09
CA ALA A 119 0.32 8.39 2.81
C ALA A 119 0.96 9.43 1.88
N GLU A 120 0.55 10.70 2.01
CA GLU A 120 1.14 11.83 1.28
C GLU A 120 2.60 12.10 1.69
N ARG A 121 2.92 11.78 2.94
CA ARG A 121 4.25 11.94 3.52
C ARG A 121 4.55 10.70 4.34
N PHE A 122 5.80 10.29 4.31
CA PHE A 122 6.26 9.28 5.24
C PHE A 122 6.37 9.87 6.66
N ASP A 123 6.14 9.03 7.66
CA ASP A 123 6.29 9.41 9.06
C ASP A 123 7.78 9.37 9.42
N ASP A 124 8.37 10.54 9.69
CA ASP A 124 9.77 10.69 10.07
C ASP A 124 10.10 9.98 11.40
N ASN A 125 9.10 9.63 12.20
CA ASN A 125 9.28 8.90 13.47
C ASN A 125 9.40 7.38 13.28
N ILE A 126 9.07 6.86 12.09
CA ILE A 126 9.20 5.43 11.79
C ILE A 126 10.66 5.14 11.40
N ASP A 127 11.33 4.31 12.21
CA ASP A 127 12.65 3.79 11.87
C ASP A 127 12.52 2.67 10.82
N ILE A 128 12.64 3.06 9.55
CA ILE A 128 12.59 2.15 8.40
C ILE A 128 13.70 1.11 8.44
N GLU A 129 14.89 1.52 8.88
CA GLU A 129 16.04 0.61 8.92
C GLU A 129 15.78 -0.48 9.95
N TYR A 130 15.27 -0.09 11.13
CA TYR A 130 14.80 -1.03 12.13
C TYR A 130 13.70 -1.94 11.56
N LEU A 131 12.63 -1.40 10.96
CA LEU A 131 11.55 -2.21 10.37
C LEU A 131 12.04 -3.24 9.35
N LEU A 132 12.95 -2.85 8.45
CA LEU A 132 13.53 -3.73 7.44
C LEU A 132 14.57 -4.69 8.02
N MET A 133 15.20 -4.39 9.15
CA MET A 133 16.13 -5.31 9.82
C MET A 133 15.44 -6.32 10.74
N THR A 134 14.37 -5.91 11.42
CA THR A 134 13.76 -6.65 12.54
C THR A 134 12.32 -7.09 12.29
N GLY A 135 11.80 -6.93 11.07
CA GLY A 135 10.37 -7.01 10.72
C GLY A 135 9.61 -8.33 10.99
N THR A 136 10.16 -9.29 11.73
CA THR A 136 9.39 -10.39 12.32
C THR A 136 9.76 -10.59 13.79
N LEU A 137 9.35 -9.66 14.67
CA LEU A 137 9.51 -9.80 16.12
C LEU A 137 8.17 -9.97 16.85
N ALA A 138 7.27 -10.84 16.38
CA ALA A 138 6.28 -11.45 17.27
C ALA A 138 5.87 -12.87 16.85
N SER A 139 6.85 -13.77 16.67
CA SER A 139 6.59 -15.21 16.85
C SER A 139 7.48 -15.77 17.95
N GLY A 140 7.10 -15.46 19.19
CA GLY A 140 7.35 -16.30 20.35
C GLY A 140 8.78 -16.39 20.89
N GLU A 141 8.88 -16.21 22.20
CA GLU A 141 10.02 -16.49 23.09
C GLU A 141 11.13 -15.44 23.11
N GLY A 142 11.16 -14.75 24.26
CA GLY A 142 12.18 -13.77 24.60
C GLY A 142 13.59 -14.34 24.49
N GLY A 143 14.44 -13.61 23.79
CA GLY A 143 15.88 -13.81 23.75
C GLY A 143 16.53 -12.52 23.31
N GLU A 144 17.44 -12.00 24.13
CA GLU A 144 18.31 -10.88 23.80
C GLU A 144 19.03 -11.15 22.46
N GLY A 145 18.93 -10.20 21.53
CA GLY A 145 19.50 -10.30 20.18
C GLY A 145 18.46 -10.70 19.13
N GLY A 146 17.66 -9.73 18.67
CA GLY A 146 16.65 -9.95 17.64
C GLY A 146 17.26 -10.63 16.41
N LYS A 147 16.83 -11.86 16.14
CA LYS A 147 17.23 -12.59 14.93
C LYS A 147 16.81 -11.77 13.72
N CYS A 148 17.77 -11.40 12.88
CA CYS A 148 17.48 -10.97 11.51
C CYS A 148 16.64 -12.08 10.86
N CYS A 149 15.54 -11.70 10.21
CA CYS A 149 14.58 -12.63 9.62
C CYS A 149 15.26 -13.52 8.55
N THR A 150 14.50 -14.34 7.83
CA THR A 150 14.93 -14.79 6.50
C THR A 150 14.27 -13.89 5.45
N ILE A 151 14.97 -13.52 4.36
CA ILE A 151 14.34 -12.79 3.25
C ILE A 151 13.47 -13.80 2.52
N ASP A 152 12.20 -13.86 2.91
CA ASP A 152 11.18 -14.73 2.35
C ASP A 152 10.12 -13.91 1.61
N GLU A 153 9.12 -14.59 1.06
CA GLU A 153 8.03 -13.94 0.34
C GLU A 153 7.30 -12.91 1.22
N LYS A 154 7.03 -13.23 2.49
CA LYS A 154 6.33 -12.34 3.43
C LYS A 154 7.12 -11.06 3.69
N TYR A 155 8.42 -11.18 3.90
CA TYR A 155 9.31 -10.04 4.06
C TYR A 155 9.32 -9.14 2.82
N ILE A 156 9.37 -9.73 1.62
CA ILE A 156 9.34 -8.99 0.36
C ILE A 156 8.00 -8.27 0.20
N LYS A 157 6.87 -8.95 0.47
CA LYS A 157 5.54 -8.34 0.45
C LYS A 157 5.47 -7.12 1.36
N ASN A 158 5.90 -7.26 2.62
CA ASN A 158 5.90 -6.17 3.58
C ASN A 158 6.82 -5.03 3.18
N THR A 159 8.00 -5.32 2.61
CA THR A 159 8.92 -4.30 2.09
C THR A 159 8.27 -3.49 0.97
N LEU A 160 7.60 -4.16 0.03
CA LEU A 160 6.90 -3.52 -1.09
C LEU A 160 5.69 -2.70 -0.61
N LYS A 161 4.89 -3.26 0.31
CA LYS A 161 3.77 -2.55 0.96
C LYS A 161 4.27 -1.32 1.71
N LEU A 162 5.35 -1.42 2.47
CA LEU A 162 5.95 -0.30 3.21
C LEU A 162 6.30 0.85 2.28
N MET A 163 6.90 0.54 1.12
CA MET A 163 7.30 1.55 0.17
C MET A 163 6.12 2.39 -0.34
N VAL A 164 4.97 1.75 -0.58
CA VAL A 164 3.74 2.39 -1.07
C VAL A 164 2.93 3.02 0.06
N LEU A 165 2.51 2.21 1.05
CA LEU A 165 1.63 2.65 2.13
C LEU A 165 2.30 3.63 3.08
N GLY A 166 3.61 3.47 3.29
CA GLY A 166 4.42 4.39 4.09
C GLY A 166 4.74 5.71 3.38
N GLY A 167 4.29 5.94 2.15
CA GLY A 167 4.48 7.23 1.45
C GLY A 167 5.93 7.50 0.99
N TYR A 168 6.76 6.46 0.92
CA TYR A 168 8.17 6.58 0.50
C TYR A 168 8.34 6.72 -1.00
N VAL A 169 7.34 6.29 -1.78
CA VAL A 169 7.25 6.51 -3.22
C VAL A 169 5.80 6.87 -3.58
N LYS A 170 5.62 7.61 -4.68
CA LYS A 170 4.28 8.05 -5.13
C LYS A 170 3.92 7.59 -6.55
N TYR A 171 4.71 6.66 -7.08
CA TYR A 171 4.54 6.16 -8.44
C TYR A 171 4.80 4.65 -8.46
N TRP A 172 3.98 3.93 -9.22
CA TRP A 172 4.12 2.48 -9.43
C TRP A 172 5.46 2.09 -10.05
N ARG A 173 6.14 3.01 -10.73
CA ARG A 173 7.46 2.75 -11.33
C ARG A 173 8.49 2.31 -10.28
N ALA A 174 8.49 2.91 -9.09
CA ALA A 174 9.42 2.52 -8.04
C ALA A 174 9.08 1.13 -7.47
N PHE A 175 7.78 0.84 -7.29
CA PHE A 175 7.28 -0.49 -6.93
C PHE A 175 7.74 -1.56 -7.93
N ASN A 176 7.51 -1.34 -9.21
CA ASN A 176 7.88 -2.27 -10.27
C ASN A 176 9.40 -2.45 -10.35
N GLU A 177 10.18 -1.38 -10.23
CA GLU A 177 11.64 -1.47 -10.20
C GLU A 177 12.14 -2.30 -9.00
N PHE A 178 11.49 -2.19 -7.83
CA PHE A 178 11.87 -2.99 -6.68
C PHE A 178 11.47 -4.47 -6.83
N LYS A 179 10.26 -4.71 -7.35
CA LYS A 179 9.76 -6.06 -7.66
C LYS A 179 10.72 -6.80 -8.59
N GLU A 180 11.11 -6.16 -9.70
CA GLU A 180 12.07 -6.74 -10.66
C GLU A 180 13.45 -6.94 -10.03
N TRP A 181 13.92 -6.02 -9.18
CA TRP A 181 15.19 -6.18 -8.47
C TRP A 181 15.25 -7.42 -7.57
N PHE A 182 14.13 -7.80 -6.93
CA PHE A 182 14.02 -9.05 -6.17
C PHE A 182 13.99 -10.27 -7.11
N LYS A 183 13.28 -10.20 -8.24
CA LYS A 183 13.28 -11.29 -9.24
C LYS A 183 14.67 -11.59 -9.79
N GLU A 184 15.45 -10.55 -10.10
CA GLU A 184 16.85 -10.66 -10.54
C GLU A 184 17.74 -11.36 -9.50
N ARG A 185 17.33 -11.39 -8.24
CA ARG A 185 18.02 -12.06 -7.11
C ARG A 185 17.50 -13.46 -6.81
N GLY A 186 16.62 -13.99 -7.66
CA GLY A 186 16.09 -15.34 -7.55
C GLY A 186 14.90 -15.48 -6.61
N PHE A 187 14.29 -14.38 -6.18
CA PHE A 187 13.04 -14.43 -5.43
C PHE A 187 11.85 -14.59 -6.37
N ASN A 188 10.94 -15.50 -6.05
CA ASN A 188 9.69 -15.64 -6.77
C ASN A 188 8.71 -14.54 -6.31
N VAL A 189 8.73 -13.41 -7.01
CA VAL A 189 7.88 -12.25 -6.73
C VAL A 189 6.84 -12.08 -7.83
N ASP A 190 6.02 -13.11 -8.05
CA ASP A 190 4.90 -13.06 -9.00
C ASP A 190 3.58 -12.88 -8.26
N PHE A 191 3.42 -11.69 -7.68
CA PHE A 191 2.08 -11.18 -7.37
C PHE A 191 1.50 -10.67 -8.70
N GLU A 192 0.29 -11.08 -9.06
CA GLU A 192 -0.43 -10.49 -10.20
C GLU A 192 -0.52 -8.98 -9.95
N THR A 193 0.07 -8.16 -10.83
CA THR A 193 0.10 -6.69 -10.69
C THR A 193 -0.24 -6.00 -12.00
N ASP A 194 -0.84 -6.72 -12.95
CA ASP A 194 -0.97 -6.29 -14.34
C ASP A 194 -2.07 -5.22 -14.53
N ASN A 195 -2.79 -4.87 -13.46
CA ASN A 195 -3.72 -3.74 -13.43
C ASN A 195 -3.87 -3.16 -12.00
N THR A 196 -4.42 -1.96 -11.89
CA THR A 196 -4.74 -1.29 -10.61
C THR A 196 -5.61 -2.14 -9.67
N GLY A 197 -6.44 -3.04 -10.22
CA GLY A 197 -7.29 -3.96 -9.45
C GLY A 197 -6.50 -5.02 -8.68
N THR A 198 -5.56 -5.71 -9.33
CA THR A 198 -4.75 -6.79 -8.72
C THR A 198 -3.80 -6.26 -7.64
N MET A 199 -3.28 -5.04 -7.83
CA MET A 199 -2.46 -4.37 -6.82
C MET A 199 -3.23 -3.96 -5.57
N THR A 200 -4.52 -3.65 -5.73
CA THR A 200 -5.39 -3.38 -4.58
C THR A 200 -5.58 -4.66 -3.77
N SER A 201 -5.85 -5.80 -4.41
CA SER A 201 -5.93 -7.09 -3.71
C SER A 201 -4.63 -7.40 -2.95
N PHE A 202 -3.47 -7.13 -3.55
CA PHE A 202 -2.16 -7.30 -2.89
C PHE A 202 -2.01 -6.47 -1.61
N ILE A 203 -2.41 -5.19 -1.66
CA ILE A 203 -2.31 -4.29 -0.50
C ILE A 203 -3.27 -4.72 0.61
N PHE A 204 -4.45 -5.22 0.24
CA PHE A 204 -5.54 -5.56 1.15
C PHE A 204 -5.59 -7.06 1.53
N GLU A 205 -4.51 -7.83 1.35
CA GLU A 205 -4.48 -9.24 1.80
C GLU A 205 -4.60 -9.40 3.34
N GLU A 206 -4.15 -8.41 4.12
CA GLU A 206 -4.13 -8.45 5.59
C GLU A 206 -4.45 -7.05 6.16
N TYR A 207 -5.74 -6.69 6.27
CA TYR A 207 -6.19 -5.41 6.86
C TYR A 207 -7.15 -5.61 8.03
N GLU A 208 -7.14 -4.66 8.95
CA GLU A 208 -8.07 -4.50 10.05
C GLU A 208 -8.78 -3.15 9.93
N TYR A 209 -10.07 -3.07 10.22
CA TYR A 209 -10.79 -1.79 10.19
C TYR A 209 -10.73 -1.10 11.56
N VAL A 210 -10.78 0.23 11.54
CA VAL A 210 -10.84 1.02 12.77
C VAL A 210 -12.29 1.07 13.23
N ASP A 211 -12.62 0.34 14.30
CA ASP A 211 -13.95 0.35 14.89
C ASP A 211 -14.16 1.63 15.73
N ALA A 212 -15.33 2.25 15.64
CA ALA A 212 -15.62 3.56 16.24
C ALA A 212 -15.79 3.52 17.78
N THR A 213 -15.44 2.42 18.43
CA THR A 213 -15.65 2.19 19.86
C THR A 213 -14.53 2.73 20.76
N VAL A 214 -13.44 3.27 20.20
CA VAL A 214 -12.46 4.05 20.98
C VAL A 214 -12.68 5.54 20.73
N LYS A 215 -13.63 6.11 21.47
CA LYS A 215 -13.60 7.55 21.76
C LYS A 215 -12.42 7.79 22.70
N GLU A 216 -11.41 8.51 22.23
CA GLU A 216 -10.48 9.22 23.12
C GLU A 216 -11.23 10.25 23.99
#